data_AF-A0A496LG26-F1
#
_entry.id   AF-A0A496LG26-F1
#
_cell.length_a   1.000
_cell.length_b   1.000
_cell.length_c   1.000
_cell.angle_alpha   90.00
_cell.angle_beta   90.00
_cell.angle_gamma   90.00
#
_symmetry.space_group_name_H-M   'P 1'
#
loop_
_entity.id
_entity.type
_entity.pdbx_description
1 polymer ?
#
loop_
_entity_poly.entity_id
_entity_poly.type
_entity_poly.pdbx_seq_one_letter_code
_entity_poly.pdbx_strand_id
1 'polypeptide(L)'
;SCKKGVGDAIKPGDHITVRWVQYSIDGSGDSISYWTTGDIDYPLELVFDPDPNSATNLRRSNTNSIGWQSAIRLMQRSDAIAEFIVPSPIGTLTAFNNVKAYRYKFTFKIQPK
;
A
#
# COMPACT_ATOMS: atom_id res chain seq x y z
N SER A 1 -11.62 -9.12 -6.16
CA SER A 1 -11.37 -10.50 -5.71
C SER A 1 -10.14 -10.54 -4.81
N CYS A 2 -10.19 -11.21 -3.65
CA CYS A 2 -9.02 -11.35 -2.77
C CYS A 2 -8.32 -12.69 -3.01
N LYS A 3 -6.99 -12.68 -3.14
CA LYS A 3 -6.15 -13.88 -3.22
C LYS A 3 -5.31 -13.98 -1.95
N LYS A 4 -5.41 -15.10 -1.24
CA LYS A 4 -4.56 -15.37 -0.07
C LYS A 4 -3.10 -15.51 -0.51
N GLY A 5 -2.20 -14.87 0.24
CA GLY A 5 -0.76 -15.01 0.03
C GLY A 5 -0.25 -16.38 0.47
N VAL A 6 0.79 -16.85 -0.20
CA VAL A 6 1.45 -18.14 0.10
C VAL A 6 2.86 -17.95 0.65
N GLY A 7 3.41 -16.74 0.61
CA GLY A 7 4.74 -16.42 1.12
C GLY A 7 4.76 -16.21 2.64
N ASP A 8 5.81 -15.54 3.13
CA ASP A 8 6.05 -15.33 4.56
C ASP A 8 4.93 -14.53 5.25
N ALA A 9 4.70 -14.84 6.53
CA ALA A 9 3.76 -14.11 7.36
C ALA A 9 4.36 -12.80 7.86
N ILE A 10 3.62 -11.71 7.70
CA ILE A 10 4.08 -10.36 8.03
C ILE A 10 4.16 -10.13 9.55
N LYS A 11 5.19 -9.42 10.00
CA LYS A 11 5.39 -9.00 11.39
C LYS A 11 5.76 -7.52 11.46
N PRO A 12 5.35 -6.80 12.53
CA PRO A 12 5.78 -5.42 12.74
C PRO A 12 7.30 -5.28 12.64
N GLY A 13 7.77 -4.28 11.88
CA GLY A 13 9.18 -4.04 11.62
C GLY A 13 9.75 -4.73 10.38
N ASP A 14 8.99 -5.60 9.69
CA ASP A 14 9.44 -6.18 8.44
C ASP A 14 9.59 -5.10 7.35
N HIS A 15 10.70 -5.14 6.61
CA HIS A 15 10.88 -4.37 5.38
C HIS A 15 10.15 -5.07 4.26
N ILE A 16 9.30 -4.34 3.54
CA ILE A 16 8.49 -4.90 2.47
C ILE A 16 8.56 -4.04 1.21
N THR A 17 8.39 -4.69 0.08
CA THR A 17 8.14 -4.05 -1.20
C THR A 17 6.66 -4.15 -1.53
N VAL A 18 6.07 -3.09 -2.06
CA VAL A 18 4.65 -3.05 -2.42
C VAL A 18 4.43 -2.77 -3.90
N ARG A 19 3.25 -3.14 -4.39
CA ARG A 19 2.72 -2.78 -5.71
C ARG A 19 1.28 -2.46 -5.62
N TRP A 20 0.86 -1.65 -6.57
CA TRP A 20 -0.53 -1.37 -6.75
C TRP A 20 -0.88 -0.98 -8.18
N VAL A 21 -2.13 -1.24 -8.53
CA VAL A 21 -2.87 -0.48 -9.54
C VAL A 21 -3.82 0.43 -8.77
N GLN A 22 -3.71 1.73 -8.98
CA GLN A 22 -4.54 2.76 -8.35
C GLN A 22 -5.53 3.29 -9.37
N TYR A 23 -6.79 3.36 -8.97
CA TYR A 23 -7.88 3.90 -9.78
C TYR A 23 -8.49 5.11 -9.08
N SER A 24 -8.63 6.21 -9.81
CA SER A 24 -9.38 7.36 -9.29
C SER A 24 -10.86 7.04 -9.30
N ILE A 25 -11.54 7.32 -8.17
CA ILE A 25 -12.97 7.03 -8.03
C ILE A 25 -13.82 8.03 -8.84
N ASP A 26 -13.27 9.20 -9.18
CA ASP A 26 -13.91 10.21 -10.02
C ASP A 26 -13.74 9.99 -11.54
N GLY A 27 -13.13 8.88 -11.96
CA GLY A 27 -12.91 8.55 -13.36
C GLY A 27 -11.76 9.30 -14.04
N SER A 28 -11.00 10.12 -13.30
CA SER A 28 -9.85 10.86 -13.83
C SER A 28 -8.51 10.26 -13.40
N GLY A 29 -7.82 9.59 -14.33
CA GLY A 29 -6.42 9.16 -14.19
C GLY A 29 -6.19 7.95 -13.28
N ASP A 30 -5.97 6.79 -13.88
CA ASP A 30 -5.43 5.62 -13.20
C ASP A 30 -3.90 5.73 -13.11
N SER A 31 -3.30 5.15 -12.07
CA SER A 31 -1.85 5.08 -11.91
C SER A 31 -1.45 3.64 -11.63
N ILE A 32 -0.36 3.17 -12.23
CA ILE A 32 0.02 1.75 -12.13
C ILE A 32 1.49 1.59 -11.76
N SER A 33 1.78 0.73 -10.79
CA SER A 33 3.13 0.33 -10.40
C SER A 33 3.34 -1.17 -10.64
N TYR A 34 4.24 -1.52 -11.57
CA TYR A 34 4.56 -2.90 -12.01
C TYR A 34 5.92 -3.40 -11.50
N TRP A 35 6.33 -4.64 -11.83
CA TRP A 35 7.71 -5.16 -11.57
C TRP A 35 8.76 -4.52 -12.50
N THR A 36 8.40 -3.49 -13.25
CA THR A 36 9.20 -2.84 -14.27
C THR A 36 9.24 -1.34 -14.01
N THR A 37 10.31 -0.67 -14.46
CA THR A 37 10.65 0.75 -14.20
C THR A 37 9.76 1.78 -14.90
N GLY A 38 8.50 1.44 -15.18
CA GLY A 38 7.62 2.21 -16.05
C GLY A 38 7.14 3.53 -15.45
N ASP A 39 6.93 3.61 -14.13
CA ASP A 39 6.54 4.82 -13.42
C ASP A 39 6.80 4.67 -11.90
N ILE A 40 7.44 5.68 -11.30
CA ILE A 40 7.98 5.74 -9.92
C ILE A 40 9.04 4.67 -9.65
N ASP A 41 10.15 5.07 -9.00
CA ASP A 41 11.26 4.18 -8.67
C ASP A 41 10.76 2.91 -7.99
N TYR A 42 10.93 1.84 -8.75
CA TYR A 42 10.41 0.53 -8.46
C TYR A 42 11.55 -0.32 -7.87
N PRO A 43 11.34 -1.08 -6.78
CA PRO A 43 10.16 -1.18 -5.93
C PRO A 43 10.09 -0.11 -4.84
N LEU A 44 8.86 0.24 -4.43
CA LEU A 44 8.67 1.08 -3.25
C LEU A 44 8.81 0.25 -1.97
N GLU A 45 9.79 0.63 -1.15
CA GLU A 45 10.07 0.02 0.15
C GLU A 45 9.35 0.74 1.28
N LEU A 46 8.77 -0.03 2.20
CA LEU A 46 8.21 0.48 3.45
C LEU A 46 8.45 -0.50 4.59
N VAL A 47 8.46 0.02 5.81
CA VAL A 47 8.48 -0.80 7.04
C VAL A 47 7.05 -1.04 7.48
N PHE A 48 6.68 -2.30 7.71
CA PHE A 48 5.34 -2.63 8.17
C PHE A 48 5.15 -2.20 9.63
N ASP A 49 4.16 -1.33 9.85
CA ASP A 49 3.78 -0.79 11.14
C ASP A 49 2.25 -0.73 11.24
N PRO A 50 1.62 -1.69 11.94
CA PRO A 50 0.16 -1.81 11.97
C PRO A 50 -0.53 -0.82 12.93
N ASP A 51 0.21 -0.04 13.72
CA ASP A 51 -0.36 0.94 14.64
C ASP A 51 -0.67 2.25 13.89
N PRO A 52 -1.94 2.61 13.66
CA PRO A 52 -2.29 3.83 12.94
C PRO A 52 -1.83 5.11 13.65
N ASN A 53 -1.53 5.05 14.94
CA ASN A 53 -1.07 6.19 15.75
C ASN A 53 0.45 6.26 15.90
N SER A 54 1.20 5.37 15.25
CA SER A 54 2.66 5.39 15.32
C SER A 54 3.23 6.66 14.69
N ALA A 55 4.41 7.09 15.14
CA ALA A 55 5.07 8.27 14.55
C ALA A 55 5.31 8.11 13.04
N THR A 56 5.54 6.89 12.56
CA THR A 56 5.73 6.56 11.14
C THR A 56 4.44 6.76 10.35
N ASN A 57 3.29 6.34 10.89
CA ASN A 57 2.00 6.43 10.23
C ASN A 57 1.37 7.83 10.33
N LEU A 58 1.66 8.57 11.40
CA LEU A 58 1.31 9.98 11.53
C LEU A 58 2.10 10.87 10.55
N ARG A 59 3.32 10.48 10.20
CA ARG A 59 4.13 11.11 9.14
C ARG A 59 3.68 10.62 7.76
N ARG A 60 2.52 11.13 7.32
CA ARG A 60 1.95 10.82 6.01
C ARG A 60 2.94 11.11 4.87
N SER A 61 3.12 10.17 3.96
CA SER A 61 3.93 10.34 2.75
C SER A 61 3.21 9.80 1.52
N ASN A 62 3.81 9.95 0.34
CA ASN A 62 3.33 9.31 -0.88
C ASN A 62 3.72 7.83 -1.00
N THR A 63 4.47 7.34 -0.02
CA THR A 63 5.06 6.01 -0.01
C THR A 63 4.58 5.15 1.17
N ASN A 64 3.92 5.77 2.15
CA ASN A 64 3.32 5.10 3.30
C ASN A 64 1.97 5.76 3.61
N SER A 65 0.96 4.94 3.86
CA SER A 65 -0.35 5.41 4.33
C SER A 65 -0.99 4.41 5.29
N ILE A 66 -1.80 4.93 6.21
CA ILE A 66 -2.55 4.12 7.18
C ILE A 66 -3.44 3.08 6.47
N GLY A 67 -4.04 3.46 5.34
CA GLY A 67 -4.86 2.55 4.53
C GLY A 67 -4.07 1.36 3.99
N TRP A 68 -2.86 1.59 3.49
CA TRP A 68 -1.98 0.51 3.03
C TRP A 68 -1.53 -0.39 4.18
N GLN A 69 -1.07 0.18 5.29
CA GLN A 69 -0.67 -0.57 6.49
C GLN A 69 -1.81 -1.44 7.01
N SER A 70 -3.03 -0.89 7.06
CA SER A 70 -4.23 -1.61 7.47
C SER A 70 -4.55 -2.77 6.53
N ALA A 71 -4.41 -2.57 5.21
CA ALA A 71 -4.63 -3.63 4.23
C ALA A 71 -3.59 -4.75 4.36
N ILE A 72 -2.30 -4.42 4.49
CA ILE A 72 -1.20 -5.39 4.67
C ILE A 72 -1.45 -6.25 5.93
N ARG A 73 -1.88 -5.62 7.03
CA ARG A 73 -2.26 -6.33 8.27
C ARG A 73 -3.35 -7.38 8.02
N LEU A 74 -4.35 -7.07 7.21
CA LEU A 74 -5.45 -7.99 6.88
C LEU A 74 -5.04 -9.05 5.85
N MET A 75 -4.09 -8.74 4.98
CA MET A 75 -3.56 -9.68 3.97
C MET A 75 -2.70 -10.78 4.60
N GLN A 76 -2.05 -10.50 5.75
CA GLN A 76 -1.29 -11.41 6.62
C GLN A 76 -0.03 -12.05 6.02
N ARG A 77 0.04 -12.28 4.70
CA ARG A 77 1.13 -13.02 4.05
C ARG A 77 1.55 -12.39 2.73
N SER A 78 2.84 -12.51 2.43
CA SER A 78 3.41 -12.11 1.13
C SER A 78 2.70 -12.79 -0.04
N ASP A 79 2.71 -12.12 -1.19
CA ASP A 79 2.01 -12.52 -2.43
C ASP A 79 0.48 -12.54 -2.35
N ALA A 80 -0.09 -12.07 -1.23
CA ALA A 80 -1.51 -11.78 -1.17
C ALA A 80 -1.86 -10.67 -2.15
N ILE A 81 -3.05 -10.75 -2.74
CA ILE A 81 -3.60 -9.69 -3.59
C ILE A 81 -4.92 -9.26 -2.98
N ALA A 82 -5.05 -7.97 -2.69
CA ALA A 82 -6.26 -7.38 -2.16
C ALA A 82 -6.74 -6.25 -3.06
N GLU A 83 -8.05 -6.07 -3.09
CA GLU A 83 -8.67 -4.90 -3.68
C GLU A 83 -9.44 -4.14 -2.60
N PHE A 84 -9.17 -2.85 -2.47
CA PHE A 84 -9.76 -2.03 -1.41
C PHE A 84 -9.82 -0.56 -1.79
N ILE A 85 -10.66 0.20 -1.10
CA ILE A 85 -10.76 1.66 -1.24
C ILE A 85 -10.08 2.30 -0.02
N VAL A 86 -9.26 3.31 -0.27
CA VAL A 86 -8.65 4.14 0.78
C VAL A 86 -9.22 5.55 0.69
N PRO A 87 -10.01 5.98 1.69
CA PRO A 87 -10.45 7.37 1.82
C PRO A 87 -9.27 8.34 2.02
N SER A 88 -9.40 9.58 1.55
CA SER A 88 -8.35 10.60 1.63
C SER A 88 -7.76 10.82 3.04
N PRO A 89 -8.52 10.76 4.16
CA PRO A 89 -7.96 10.98 5.49
C PRO A 89 -6.92 9.94 5.92
N ILE A 90 -6.97 8.72 5.37
CA ILE A 90 -6.04 7.63 5.69
C ILE A 90 -5.20 7.21 4.48
N GLY A 91 -5.26 7.98 3.40
CA GLY A 91 -4.51 7.76 2.17
C GLY A 91 -3.10 8.36 2.19
N THR A 92 -2.45 8.30 1.04
CA THR A 92 -1.15 8.95 0.79
C THR A 92 -1.24 10.47 0.95
N LEU A 93 -0.10 11.15 1.04
CA LEU A 93 -0.05 12.61 1.17
C LEU A 93 -0.77 13.32 0.01
N THR A 94 -0.57 12.85 -1.23
CA THR A 94 -1.27 13.35 -2.41
C THR A 94 -2.79 13.14 -2.30
N ALA A 95 -3.24 11.95 -1.87
CA ALA A 95 -4.66 11.67 -1.69
C ALA A 95 -5.30 12.58 -0.64
N PHE A 96 -4.60 12.78 0.47
CA PHE A 96 -5.03 13.68 1.54
C PHE A 96 -5.13 15.14 1.06
N ASN A 97 -4.08 15.65 0.42
CA ASN A 97 -4.04 17.05 -0.05
C ASN A 97 -5.08 17.33 -1.13
N ASN A 98 -5.35 16.36 -2.00
CA ASN A 98 -6.36 16.50 -3.07
C ASN A 98 -7.77 16.14 -2.61
N VAL A 99 -7.95 15.70 -1.36
CA VAL A 99 -9.23 15.22 -0.82
C VAL A 99 -9.84 14.13 -1.73
N LYS A 100 -9.00 13.24 -2.25
CA LYS A 100 -9.41 12.16 -3.16
C LYS A 100 -9.28 10.79 -2.52
N ALA A 101 -10.32 9.98 -2.69
CA ALA A 101 -10.28 8.56 -2.37
C ALA A 101 -9.85 7.76 -3.60
N TYR A 102 -9.12 6.68 -3.37
CA TYR A 102 -8.60 5.81 -4.44
C TYR A 102 -8.94 4.36 -4.19
N ARG A 103 -9.24 3.62 -5.26
CA ARG A 103 -9.31 2.16 -5.24
C ARG A 103 -7.94 1.61 -5.59
N TYR A 104 -7.53 0.55 -4.91
CA TYR A 104 -6.27 -0.14 -5.17
C TYR A 104 -6.53 -1.60 -5.51
N LYS A 105 -5.73 -2.15 -6.43
CA LYS A 105 -5.40 -3.58 -6.50
C LYS A 105 -3.96 -3.72 -6.03
N PHE A 106 -3.74 -4.30 -4.87
CA PHE A 106 -2.50 -4.16 -4.09
C PHE A 106 -1.87 -5.52 -3.77
N THR A 107 -0.53 -5.58 -3.74
CA THR A 107 0.23 -6.75 -3.26
C THR A 107 1.52 -6.31 -2.58
N PHE A 108 2.10 -7.18 -1.74
CA PHE A 108 3.38 -6.94 -1.08
C PHE A 108 4.24 -8.21 -1.01
N LYS A 109 5.55 -8.01 -0.85
CA LYS A 109 6.52 -9.06 -0.49
C LYS A 109 7.44 -8.57 0.62
N ILE A 110 7.68 -9.43 1.60
CA ILE A 110 8.69 -9.23 2.63
C ILE A 110 10.08 -9.36 1.99
N GLN A 111 10.99 -8.46 2.33
CA GLN A 111 12.38 -8.50 1.88
C GLN A 111 13.20 -9.45 2.77
N PRO A 112 14.21 -10.14 2.21
CA PRO A 112 15.19 -10.87 3.00
C PRO A 112 15.90 -9.91 3.98
N LYS A 113 16.26 -10.43 5.16
CA LYS A 113 17.06 -9.70 6.16
C LYS A 113 18.53 -9.67 5.80
#